data_AF-A0A5P1F2N2-F1
#
_entry.id   AF-A0A5P1F2N2-F1
#
_cell.length_a   1.000
_cell.length_b   1.000
_cell.length_c   1.000
_cell.angle_alpha   90.00
_cell.angle_beta   90.00
_cell.angle_gamma   90.00
#
_symmetry.space_group_name_H-M   'P 1'
#
loop_
_entity.id
_entity.type
_entity.pdbx_description
1 polymer ?
#
loop_
_entity_poly.entity_id
_entity_poly.type
_entity_poly.pdbx_seq_one_letter_code
_entity_poly.pdbx_strand_id
1 'polypeptide(L)'
;MDSIEALVVHIQALSSNPQDISHLHPLLKQSDDSLKDAFSSRPIIREQASGFLVIVVNFINSCSEEQIRLAPEKFISICRRFKDQIMQLQAPMRGVAPLRTAIRKLRPSSEHLTALHADFLLLCILSKRYKAAQSILDERVITAPMSTLNAIAVEAYKKYILVSLIHNGQVPPFPKYISSAAQRNLKNYTQPYVDLASSYASGKVSELETSIEANLEKFQSDNNLGLVKQALSSLYKRNIQRLTQTYLTLSLQDIASTVQLNTAKDAEMHVLRMIQDGEIFATINQKDGMVSFHEDPEQYKSCEMIEHIDSSIQRLMTLSKKLHTIDEQISCDPAYLHKLGRERPRYDFDDFDSVPHKYM
;
A
#
# COMPACT_ATOMS: atom_id res chain seq x y z
N MET A 1 33.10 -2.61 32.52
CA MET A 1 31.66 -2.68 32.24
C MET A 1 31.44 -1.89 30.98
N ASP A 2 31.09 -2.59 29.91
CA ASP A 2 31.01 -1.97 28.59
C ASP A 2 29.94 -0.87 28.61
N SER A 3 30.23 0.26 27.97
CA SER A 3 29.31 1.40 27.83
C SER A 3 27.90 0.95 27.38
N ILE A 4 27.84 -0.13 26.60
CA ILE A 4 26.62 -0.79 26.14
C ILE A 4 25.84 -1.44 27.29
N GLU A 5 26.47 -2.20 28.20
CA GLU A 5 25.78 -2.86 29.32
C GLU A 5 25.18 -1.85 30.33
N ALA A 6 25.85 -0.71 30.54
CA ALA A 6 25.29 0.36 31.37
C ALA A 6 24.03 0.97 30.72
N LEU A 7 24.08 1.17 29.40
CA LEU A 7 23.00 1.71 28.57
C LEU A 7 21.79 0.73 28.53
N VAL A 8 22.04 -0.58 28.60
CA VAL A 8 21.05 -1.66 28.69
C VAL A 8 20.25 -1.60 29.98
N VAL A 9 20.95 -1.55 31.11
CA VAL A 9 20.32 -1.52 32.43
C VAL A 9 19.46 -0.25 32.58
N HIS A 10 19.93 0.87 32.02
CA HIS A 10 19.20 2.14 32.08
C HIS A 10 17.96 2.17 31.17
N ILE A 11 18.03 1.61 29.96
CA ILE A 11 16.87 1.51 29.06
C ILE A 11 15.78 0.58 29.66
N GLN A 12 16.17 -0.54 30.26
CA GLN A 12 15.23 -1.47 30.90
C GLN A 12 14.58 -0.88 32.16
N ALA A 13 15.34 -0.15 32.99
CA ALA A 13 14.81 0.48 34.19
C ALA A 13 13.69 1.49 33.88
N LEU A 14 13.84 2.29 32.81
CA LEU A 14 12.89 3.36 32.45
C LEU A 14 11.63 2.85 31.72
N SER A 15 11.74 1.73 30.99
CA SER A 15 10.60 1.04 30.38
C SER A 15 9.58 0.53 31.42
N SER A 16 9.97 0.50 32.69
CA SER A 16 9.23 -0.14 33.78
C SER A 16 8.51 0.85 34.70
N ASN A 17 8.82 2.15 34.63
CA ASN A 17 8.29 3.17 35.55
C ASN A 17 7.62 4.36 34.80
N PRO A 18 6.29 4.53 34.89
CA PRO A 18 5.55 5.61 34.23
C PRO A 18 5.95 7.03 34.69
N GLN A 19 6.53 7.19 35.89
CA GLN A 19 6.76 8.51 36.49
C GLN A 19 8.01 9.25 35.97
N ASP A 20 8.91 8.59 35.24
CA ASP A 20 10.21 9.14 34.84
C ASP A 20 10.27 9.69 33.39
N ILE A 21 9.17 10.27 32.90
CA ILE A 21 9.05 10.83 31.54
C ILE A 21 10.06 11.97 31.29
N SER A 22 10.36 12.77 32.31
CA SER A 22 11.30 13.89 32.26
C SER A 22 12.76 13.45 32.02
N HIS A 23 13.11 12.24 32.43
CA HIS A 23 14.46 11.66 32.28
C HIS A 23 14.66 10.94 30.94
N LEU A 24 13.57 10.61 30.25
CA LEU A 24 13.59 9.89 28.97
C LEU A 24 14.27 10.71 27.86
N HIS A 25 14.04 12.02 27.83
CA HIS A 25 14.57 12.90 26.78
C HIS A 25 16.11 13.07 26.84
N PRO A 26 16.73 13.44 27.98
CA PRO A 26 18.19 13.50 28.10
C PRO A 26 18.88 12.15 27.87
N LEU A 27 18.28 11.05 28.34
CA LEU A 27 18.89 9.72 28.31
C LEU A 27 18.81 9.07 26.93
N LEU A 28 17.72 9.25 26.18
CA LEU A 28 17.67 8.84 24.78
C LEU A 28 18.70 9.62 23.93
N LYS A 29 18.96 10.88 24.26
CA LYS A 29 20.02 11.69 23.63
C LYS A 29 21.41 11.16 23.99
N GLN A 30 21.66 10.88 25.27
CA GLN A 30 22.91 10.26 25.72
C GLN A 30 23.12 8.86 25.13
N SER A 31 22.05 8.09 24.91
CA SER A 31 22.11 6.80 24.23
C SER A 31 22.46 6.96 22.75
N ASP A 32 21.85 7.91 22.04
CA ASP A 32 22.16 8.19 20.64
C ASP A 32 23.62 8.65 20.49
N ASP A 33 24.12 9.49 21.40
CA ASP A 33 25.50 9.98 21.40
C ASP A 33 26.51 8.90 21.81
N SER A 34 26.20 8.07 22.82
CA SER A 34 27.04 6.94 23.22
C SER A 34 27.10 5.84 22.15
N LEU A 35 26.01 5.64 21.41
CA LEU A 35 26.00 4.77 20.23
C LEU A 35 26.89 5.39 19.13
N LYS A 36 26.79 6.68 18.82
CA LYS A 36 27.68 7.33 17.83
C LYS A 36 29.16 7.16 18.19
N ASP A 37 29.53 7.29 19.45
CA ASP A 37 30.91 7.15 19.92
C ASP A 37 31.41 5.69 19.87
N ALA A 38 30.58 4.73 20.26
CA ALA A 38 30.92 3.30 20.19
C ALA A 38 31.06 2.78 18.74
N PHE A 39 30.35 3.38 17.78
CA PHE A 39 30.33 2.95 16.37
C PHE A 39 31.25 3.76 15.44
N SER A 40 31.83 4.87 15.91
CA SER A 40 32.86 5.63 15.18
C SER A 40 34.28 5.05 15.35
N SER A 41 34.45 4.11 16.28
CA SER A 41 35.75 3.54 16.64
C SER A 41 35.85 2.03 16.32
N ARG A 42 36.48 1.72 15.17
CA ARG A 42 36.99 0.38 14.71
C ARG A 42 35.94 -0.69 14.33
N PRO A 43 36.31 -1.69 13.48
CA PRO A 43 35.37 -2.68 12.96
C PRO A 43 34.95 -3.66 14.07
N ILE A 44 33.65 -3.81 14.26
CA ILE A 44 33.05 -4.48 15.42
C ILE A 44 33.09 -6.00 15.27
N ILE A 45 33.41 -6.67 16.37
CA ILE A 45 33.36 -8.13 16.54
C ILE A 45 31.88 -8.55 16.60
N ARG A 46 31.47 -9.51 15.75
CA ARG A 46 30.07 -10.00 15.59
C ARG A 46 29.31 -10.27 16.91
N GLU A 47 30.00 -10.64 17.98
CA GLU A 47 29.39 -10.94 19.29
C GLU A 47 28.81 -9.70 19.98
N GLN A 48 29.50 -8.56 19.95
CA GLN A 48 29.03 -7.30 20.56
C GLN A 48 27.78 -6.75 19.84
N ALA A 49 27.73 -6.90 18.51
CA ALA A 49 26.56 -6.55 17.71
C ALA A 49 25.35 -7.44 18.06
N SER A 50 25.57 -8.72 18.39
CA SER A 50 24.50 -9.65 18.74
C SER A 50 23.84 -9.34 20.09
N GLY A 51 24.63 -8.92 21.09
CA GLY A 51 24.11 -8.46 22.38
C GLY A 51 23.20 -7.25 22.20
N PHE A 52 23.67 -6.22 21.49
CA PHE A 52 22.90 -5.01 21.19
C PHE A 52 21.52 -5.29 20.54
N LEU A 53 21.45 -6.24 19.60
CA LEU A 53 20.18 -6.61 18.98
C LEU A 53 19.16 -7.17 20.00
N VAL A 54 19.60 -8.04 20.91
CA VAL A 54 18.72 -8.63 21.94
C VAL A 54 18.16 -7.53 22.84
N ILE A 55 19.00 -6.57 23.21
CA ILE A 55 18.65 -5.44 24.07
C ILE A 55 17.56 -4.59 23.43
N VAL A 56 17.77 -4.17 22.17
CA VAL A 56 16.80 -3.32 21.48
C VAL A 56 15.48 -4.04 21.26
N VAL A 57 15.51 -5.34 20.94
CA VAL A 57 14.29 -6.17 20.82
C VAL A 57 13.53 -6.21 22.14
N ASN A 58 14.22 -6.46 23.26
CA ASN A 58 13.60 -6.48 24.59
C ASN A 58 12.96 -5.14 24.92
N PHE A 59 13.68 -4.03 24.68
CA PHE A 59 13.14 -2.68 24.88
C PHE A 59 11.90 -2.41 24.02
N ILE A 60 11.93 -2.71 22.72
CA ILE A 60 10.77 -2.53 21.83
C ILE A 60 9.57 -3.32 22.34
N ASN A 61 9.79 -4.53 22.84
CA ASN A 61 8.73 -5.38 23.36
C ASN A 61 8.19 -4.90 24.72
N SER A 62 9.03 -4.35 25.59
CA SER A 62 8.63 -3.94 26.96
C SER A 62 8.21 -2.48 27.10
N CYS A 63 8.61 -1.58 26.20
CA CYS A 63 8.39 -0.14 26.37
C CYS A 63 6.91 0.26 26.45
N SER A 64 6.60 1.26 27.26
CA SER A 64 5.25 1.83 27.35
C SER A 64 4.90 2.60 26.08
N GLU A 65 3.71 2.35 25.53
CA GLU A 65 3.19 3.04 24.33
C GLU A 65 3.02 4.55 24.57
N GLU A 66 2.53 4.92 25.76
CA GLU A 66 2.29 6.32 26.15
C GLU A 66 3.61 7.10 26.17
N GLN A 67 4.65 6.52 26.75
CA GLN A 67 5.96 7.17 26.87
C GLN A 67 6.66 7.36 25.53
N ILE A 68 6.63 6.34 24.66
CA ILE A 68 7.29 6.46 23.35
C ILE A 68 6.54 7.44 22.42
N ARG A 69 5.21 7.59 22.58
CA ARG A 69 4.41 8.57 21.83
C ARG A 69 4.72 10.02 22.25
N LEU A 70 5.28 10.24 23.45
CA LEU A 70 5.78 11.56 23.88
C LEU A 70 7.16 11.91 23.28
N ALA A 71 7.93 10.90 22.82
CA ALA A 71 9.25 11.10 22.22
C ALA A 71 9.47 10.26 20.94
N PRO A 72 8.61 10.40 19.92
CA PRO A 72 8.55 9.48 18.77
C PRO A 72 9.85 9.50 17.95
N GLU A 73 10.45 10.66 17.71
CA GLU A 73 11.66 10.80 16.90
C GLU A 73 12.86 9.99 17.43
N LYS A 74 12.98 9.93 18.76
CA LYS A 74 14.09 9.21 19.42
C LYS A 74 13.88 7.71 19.37
N PHE A 75 12.64 7.27 19.58
CA PHE A 75 12.26 5.87 19.42
C PHE A 75 12.46 5.40 17.96
N ILE A 76 12.09 6.24 16.98
CA ILE A 76 12.33 5.99 15.56
C ILE A 76 13.84 5.87 15.27
N SER A 77 14.68 6.75 15.84
CA SER A 77 16.14 6.68 15.68
C SER A 77 16.71 5.34 16.14
N ILE A 78 16.31 4.87 17.32
CA ILE A 78 16.72 3.55 17.86
C ILE A 78 16.30 2.42 16.92
N CYS A 79 15.06 2.44 16.44
CA CYS A 79 14.54 1.43 15.53
C CYS A 79 15.29 1.41 14.17
N ARG A 80 15.67 2.58 13.64
CA ARG A 80 16.47 2.70 12.42
C ARG A 80 17.87 2.16 12.60
N ARG A 81 18.54 2.50 13.70
CA ARG A 81 19.87 1.96 14.04
C ARG A 81 19.84 0.44 14.17
N PHE A 82 18.82 -0.10 14.84
CA PHE A 82 18.59 -1.53 14.93
C PHE A 82 18.45 -2.19 13.54
N LYS A 83 17.63 -1.59 12.65
CA LYS A 83 17.49 -2.06 11.26
C LYS A 83 18.83 -2.01 10.52
N ASP A 84 19.60 -0.92 10.62
CA ASP A 84 20.90 -0.79 9.95
C ASP A 84 21.88 -1.89 10.41
N GLN A 85 21.91 -2.21 11.71
CA GLN A 85 22.73 -3.29 12.26
C GLN A 85 22.32 -4.68 11.75
N ILE A 86 21.02 -4.96 11.69
CA ILE A 86 20.53 -6.22 11.12
C ILE A 86 20.90 -6.34 9.64
N MET A 87 20.86 -5.23 8.91
CA MET A 87 21.26 -5.17 7.50
C MET A 87 22.75 -5.45 7.32
N GLN A 88 23.62 -4.91 8.18
CA GLN A 88 25.06 -5.22 8.18
C GLN A 88 25.34 -6.71 8.47
N LEU A 89 24.54 -7.32 9.34
CA LEU A 89 24.61 -8.75 9.65
C LEU A 89 23.95 -9.66 8.59
N GLN A 90 23.41 -9.09 7.51
CA GLN A 90 22.70 -9.81 6.44
C GLN A 90 21.53 -10.68 6.95
N ALA A 91 20.87 -10.27 8.05
CA ALA A 91 19.82 -11.06 8.71
C ALA A 91 18.45 -10.34 8.77
N PRO A 92 17.92 -9.77 7.67
CA PRO A 92 16.75 -8.86 7.66
C PRO A 92 15.49 -9.44 8.33
N MET A 93 15.34 -10.77 8.29
CA MET A 93 14.28 -11.51 8.99
C MET A 93 14.15 -11.16 10.47
N ARG A 94 15.27 -10.92 11.17
CA ARG A 94 15.29 -10.66 12.62
C ARG A 94 14.61 -9.35 13.00
N GLY A 95 14.51 -8.40 12.07
CA GLY A 95 13.88 -7.10 12.33
C GLY A 95 12.39 -7.02 12.03
N VAL A 96 11.82 -8.01 11.33
CA VAL A 96 10.40 -7.99 10.90
C VAL A 96 9.44 -7.92 12.10
N ALA A 97 9.55 -8.85 13.05
CA ALA A 97 8.66 -8.85 14.21
C ALA A 97 8.87 -7.63 15.14
N PRO A 98 10.12 -7.25 15.51
CA PRO A 98 10.36 -6.08 16.35
C PRO A 98 9.87 -4.77 15.71
N LEU A 99 10.15 -4.51 14.42
CA LEU A 99 9.67 -3.28 13.78
C LEU A 99 8.14 -3.24 13.65
N ARG A 100 7.47 -4.39 13.47
CA ARG A 100 6.01 -4.44 13.53
C ARG A 100 5.47 -4.05 14.90
N THR A 101 6.07 -4.56 15.98
CA THR A 101 5.73 -4.16 17.35
C THR A 101 5.95 -2.66 17.55
N ALA A 102 7.10 -2.14 17.11
CA ALA A 102 7.43 -0.71 17.20
C ALA A 102 6.39 0.17 16.47
N ILE A 103 5.97 -0.22 15.26
CA ILE A 103 4.93 0.50 14.49
C ILE A 103 3.61 0.54 15.26
N ARG A 104 3.17 -0.60 15.81
CA ARG A 104 1.90 -0.67 16.55
C ARG A 104 1.91 0.21 17.79
N LYS A 105 2.99 0.19 18.56
CA LYS A 105 3.10 1.03 19.76
C LYS A 105 3.17 2.51 19.43
N LEU A 106 3.85 2.88 18.34
CA LEU A 106 4.02 4.28 17.94
C LEU A 106 2.73 4.89 17.36
N ARG A 107 1.86 4.08 16.76
CA ARG A 107 0.63 4.55 16.11
C ARG A 107 -0.50 4.82 17.12
N PRO A 108 -1.09 6.03 17.14
CA PRO A 108 -2.31 6.30 17.91
C PRO A 108 -3.55 5.64 17.31
N SER A 109 -3.56 5.38 15.99
CA SER A 109 -4.69 4.77 15.27
C SER A 109 -4.22 3.89 14.12
N SER A 110 -5.12 3.10 13.53
CA SER A 110 -4.81 2.17 12.43
C SER A 110 -4.42 2.83 11.10
N GLU A 111 -4.54 4.15 10.99
CA GLU A 111 -4.30 4.89 9.73
C GLU A 111 -3.07 5.78 9.81
N HIS A 112 -2.47 5.86 11.00
CA HIS A 112 -1.33 6.71 11.24
C HIS A 112 -0.08 6.12 10.55
N LEU A 113 0.40 6.80 9.51
CA LEU A 113 1.61 6.42 8.80
C LEU A 113 2.83 6.92 9.57
N THR A 114 3.63 6.00 10.11
CA THR A 114 4.89 6.31 10.79
C THR A 114 6.08 6.12 9.84
N ALA A 115 7.19 6.79 10.16
CA ALA A 115 8.41 6.66 9.37
C ALA A 115 9.02 5.23 9.37
N LEU A 116 8.63 4.37 10.31
CA LEU A 116 9.09 2.98 10.41
C LEU A 116 8.40 2.03 9.43
N HIS A 117 7.27 2.42 8.81
CA HIS A 117 6.57 1.56 7.85
C HIS A 117 7.46 1.22 6.66
N ALA A 118 8.16 2.22 6.11
CA ALA A 118 9.07 2.01 4.98
C ALA A 118 10.21 1.05 5.35
N ASP A 119 10.82 1.24 6.53
CA ASP A 119 11.88 0.37 7.04
C ASP A 119 11.38 -1.08 7.26
N PHE A 120 10.18 -1.26 7.83
CA PHE A 120 9.55 -2.56 8.02
C PHE A 120 9.25 -3.27 6.70
N LEU A 121 8.66 -2.56 5.73
CA LEU A 121 8.33 -3.11 4.42
C LEU A 121 9.59 -3.53 3.67
N LEU A 122 10.66 -2.74 3.74
CA LEU A 122 11.96 -3.10 3.19
C LEU A 122 12.47 -4.43 3.76
N LEU A 123 12.43 -4.59 5.10
CA LEU A 123 12.82 -5.86 5.73
C LEU A 123 11.96 -7.01 5.27
N CYS A 124 10.64 -6.82 5.13
CA CYS A 124 9.73 -7.85 4.63
C CYS A 124 10.03 -8.26 3.19
N ILE A 125 10.37 -7.32 2.32
CA ILE A 125 10.73 -7.58 0.93
C ILE A 125 12.04 -8.39 0.86
N LEU A 126 13.08 -7.92 1.54
CA LEU A 126 14.40 -8.59 1.57
C LEU A 126 14.33 -10.00 2.16
N SER A 127 13.42 -10.22 3.09
CA SER A 127 13.22 -11.50 3.75
C SER A 127 12.11 -12.38 3.16
N LYS A 128 11.47 -11.93 2.06
CA LYS A 128 10.33 -12.60 1.41
C LYS A 128 9.14 -12.87 2.35
N ARG A 129 8.93 -12.02 3.36
CA ARG A 129 7.82 -12.09 4.32
C ARG A 129 6.63 -11.24 3.91
N TYR A 130 6.09 -11.51 2.72
CA TYR A 130 5.01 -10.72 2.13
C TYR A 130 3.72 -10.71 2.96
N LYS A 131 3.37 -11.84 3.62
CA LYS A 131 2.22 -11.90 4.54
C LYS A 131 2.33 -10.92 5.71
N ALA A 132 3.54 -10.70 6.22
CA ALA A 132 3.76 -9.73 7.29
C ALA A 132 3.63 -8.28 6.79
N ALA A 133 4.13 -7.99 5.58
CA ALA A 133 3.93 -6.70 4.92
C ALA A 133 2.46 -6.40 4.68
N GLN A 134 1.72 -7.37 4.13
CA GLN A 134 0.30 -7.25 3.82
C GLN A 134 -0.53 -6.87 5.05
N SER A 135 -0.27 -7.47 6.22
CA SER A 135 -1.01 -7.14 7.44
C SER A 135 -1.00 -5.67 7.85
N ILE A 136 0.06 -4.92 7.49
CA ILE A 136 0.13 -3.47 7.77
C ILE A 136 -0.36 -2.64 6.57
N LEU A 137 -0.18 -3.13 5.34
CA LEU A 137 -0.66 -2.42 4.14
C LEU A 137 -2.19 -2.43 4.03
N ASP A 138 -2.83 -3.50 4.49
CA ASP A 138 -4.30 -3.62 4.51
C ASP A 138 -4.94 -2.66 5.55
N GLU A 139 -4.16 -2.21 6.54
CA GLU A 139 -4.56 -1.19 7.51
C GLU A 139 -4.49 0.21 6.86
N ARG A 140 -5.51 0.54 6.04
CA ARG A 140 -5.80 1.84 5.38
C ARG A 140 -4.77 2.96 5.62
N VAL A 141 -3.66 2.90 4.89
CA VAL A 141 -2.62 3.94 4.95
C VAL A 141 -3.08 5.20 4.20
N ILE A 142 -2.98 6.36 4.85
CA ILE A 142 -3.38 7.66 4.28
C ILE A 142 -2.36 8.11 3.22
N THR A 143 -2.85 8.71 2.13
CA THR A 143 -2.02 9.39 1.12
C THR A 143 -1.38 10.65 1.72
N ALA A 144 -0.05 10.72 1.75
CA ALA A 144 0.68 11.91 2.19
C ALA A 144 0.91 12.89 1.02
N PRO A 145 0.76 14.22 1.23
CA PRO A 145 1.06 15.20 0.19
C PRO A 145 2.55 15.24 -0.12
N MET A 146 2.88 15.44 -1.39
CA MET A 146 4.25 15.55 -1.89
C MET A 146 4.43 16.91 -2.57
N SER A 147 5.34 17.74 -2.05
CA SER A 147 5.67 19.05 -2.63
C SER A 147 6.66 18.95 -3.79
N THR A 148 7.57 17.98 -3.75
CA THR A 148 8.59 17.73 -4.78
C THR A 148 8.64 16.26 -5.17
N LEU A 149 8.81 15.98 -6.46
CA LEU A 149 8.85 14.61 -6.97
C LEU A 149 10.16 13.92 -6.53
N ASN A 150 10.06 12.69 -6.05
CA ASN A 150 11.22 11.88 -5.67
C ASN A 150 11.30 10.57 -6.48
N ALA A 151 12.49 9.96 -6.51
CA ALA A 151 12.74 8.73 -7.26
C ALA A 151 11.85 7.56 -6.80
N ILE A 152 11.50 7.51 -5.52
CA ILE A 152 10.63 6.47 -4.94
C ILE A 152 9.22 6.56 -5.55
N ALA A 153 8.66 7.76 -5.66
CA ALA A 153 7.36 7.99 -6.27
C ALA A 153 7.34 7.63 -7.76
N VAL A 154 8.43 7.92 -8.48
CA VAL A 154 8.60 7.50 -9.87
C VAL A 154 8.59 5.97 -9.98
N GLU A 155 9.40 5.27 -9.18
CA GLU A 155 9.44 3.79 -9.20
C GLU A 155 8.12 3.14 -8.76
N ALA A 156 7.45 3.71 -7.76
CA ALA A 156 6.14 3.26 -7.30
C ALA A 156 5.10 3.45 -8.40
N TYR A 157 5.14 4.57 -9.13
CA TYR A 157 4.18 4.84 -10.20
C TYR A 157 4.39 3.92 -11.41
N LYS A 158 5.64 3.62 -11.78
CA LYS A 158 5.96 2.61 -12.81
C LYS A 158 5.29 1.26 -12.49
N LYS A 159 5.46 0.78 -11.25
CA LYS A 159 4.85 -0.48 -10.78
C LYS A 159 3.33 -0.38 -10.64
N TYR A 160 2.81 0.77 -10.22
CA TYR A 160 1.36 1.03 -10.17
C TYR A 160 0.73 0.91 -11.55
N ILE A 161 1.35 1.48 -12.60
CA ILE A 161 0.88 1.31 -13.99
C ILE A 161 0.83 -0.18 -14.33
N LEU A 162 1.93 -0.91 -14.17
CA LEU A 162 1.99 -2.34 -14.55
C LEU A 162 0.98 -3.19 -13.81
N VAL A 163 0.90 -3.05 -12.48
CA VAL A 163 -0.05 -3.79 -11.65
C VAL A 163 -1.49 -3.42 -12.00
N SER A 164 -1.76 -2.14 -12.29
CA SER A 164 -3.09 -1.70 -12.75
C SER A 164 -3.45 -2.31 -14.10
N LEU A 165 -2.52 -2.42 -15.04
CA LEU A 165 -2.77 -3.12 -16.31
C LEU A 165 -3.03 -4.62 -16.11
N ILE A 166 -2.28 -5.27 -15.22
CA ILE A 166 -2.46 -6.70 -14.94
C ILE A 166 -3.81 -6.98 -14.27
N HIS A 167 -4.15 -6.20 -13.24
CA HIS A 167 -5.33 -6.46 -12.40
C HIS A 167 -6.59 -5.79 -12.96
N ASN A 168 -6.50 -4.49 -13.27
CA ASN A 168 -7.65 -3.69 -13.70
C ASN A 168 -7.77 -3.59 -15.22
N GLY A 169 -6.75 -3.97 -16.00
CA GLY A 169 -6.66 -3.82 -17.47
C GLY A 169 -6.72 -2.39 -17.99
N GLN A 170 -6.60 -1.42 -17.09
CA GLN A 170 -6.48 0.00 -17.39
C GLN A 170 -5.81 0.68 -16.20
N VAL A 171 -5.17 1.81 -16.45
CA VAL A 171 -4.61 2.64 -15.37
C VAL A 171 -5.69 3.59 -14.88
N PRO A 172 -6.12 3.51 -13.60
CA PRO A 172 -7.07 4.48 -13.06
C PRO A 172 -6.53 5.91 -13.16
N PRO A 173 -7.37 6.90 -13.47
CA PRO A 173 -6.93 8.29 -13.53
C PRO A 173 -6.47 8.76 -12.15
N PHE A 174 -5.59 9.76 -12.14
CA PHE A 174 -5.18 10.38 -10.89
C PHE A 174 -6.37 10.93 -10.12
N PRO A 175 -6.43 10.72 -8.79
CA PRO A 175 -7.37 11.41 -7.94
C PRO A 175 -7.28 12.93 -8.08
N LYS A 176 -8.43 13.62 -7.97
CA LYS A 176 -8.55 15.08 -8.17
C LYS A 176 -7.68 15.92 -7.23
N TYR A 177 -7.32 15.38 -6.07
CA TYR A 177 -6.49 16.06 -5.08
C TYR A 177 -4.99 16.11 -5.43
N ILE A 178 -4.55 15.39 -6.47
CA ILE A 178 -3.15 15.42 -6.91
C ILE A 178 -2.92 16.65 -7.79
N SER A 179 -1.90 17.44 -7.46
CA SER A 179 -1.57 18.66 -8.21
C SER A 179 -1.23 18.38 -9.68
N SER A 180 -1.67 19.27 -10.58
CA SER A 180 -1.40 19.14 -12.02
C SER A 180 0.11 19.14 -12.35
N ALA A 181 0.91 19.85 -11.55
CA ALA A 181 2.36 19.83 -11.65
C ALA A 181 2.94 18.44 -11.33
N ALA A 182 2.48 17.79 -10.25
CA ALA A 182 2.94 16.45 -9.88
C ALA A 182 2.55 15.43 -10.95
N GLN A 183 1.32 15.47 -11.46
CA GLN A 183 0.85 14.58 -12.52
C GLN A 183 1.72 14.68 -13.78
N ARG A 184 2.01 15.92 -14.22
CA ARG A 184 2.83 16.17 -15.41
C ARG A 184 4.26 15.67 -15.24
N ASN A 185 4.90 16.01 -14.12
CA ASN A 185 6.27 15.57 -13.85
C ASN A 185 6.36 14.04 -13.78
N LEU A 186 5.41 13.39 -13.09
CA LEU A 186 5.40 11.94 -12.94
C LEU A 186 5.29 11.24 -14.31
N LYS A 187 4.40 11.72 -15.19
CA LYS A 187 4.28 11.23 -16.57
C LYS A 187 5.59 11.36 -17.35
N ASN A 188 6.27 12.51 -17.26
CA ASN A 188 7.54 12.74 -17.97
C ASN A 188 8.63 11.72 -17.59
N TYR A 189 8.74 11.35 -16.32
CA TYR A 189 9.73 10.37 -15.86
C TYR A 189 9.32 8.90 -16.09
N THR A 190 8.05 8.65 -16.42
CA THR A 190 7.52 7.30 -16.68
C THR A 190 6.99 7.12 -18.08
N GLN A 191 7.42 7.94 -19.04
CA GLN A 191 6.90 7.95 -20.41
C GLN A 191 6.85 6.55 -21.06
N PRO A 192 7.90 5.70 -20.98
CA PRO A 192 7.85 4.34 -21.52
C PRO A 192 6.72 3.46 -20.96
N TYR A 193 6.33 3.67 -19.70
CA TYR A 193 5.23 2.95 -19.05
C TYR A 193 3.87 3.54 -19.42
N VAL A 194 3.80 4.85 -19.66
CA VAL A 194 2.58 5.52 -20.16
C VAL A 194 2.30 5.09 -21.60
N ASP A 195 3.35 4.99 -22.43
CA ASP A 195 3.25 4.53 -23.81
C ASP A 195 2.82 3.06 -23.84
N LEU A 196 3.41 2.20 -22.99
CA LEU A 196 2.98 0.82 -22.80
C LEU A 196 1.50 0.74 -22.42
N ALA A 197 1.02 1.56 -21.48
CA ALA A 197 -0.39 1.59 -21.08
C ALA A 197 -1.30 2.07 -22.22
N SER A 198 -0.83 2.98 -23.06
CA SER A 198 -1.57 3.47 -24.23
C SER A 198 -1.67 2.39 -25.31
N SER A 199 -0.58 1.66 -25.58
CA SER A 199 -0.58 0.49 -26.47
C SER A 199 -1.47 -0.63 -25.92
N TYR A 200 -1.48 -0.85 -24.59
CA TYR A 200 -2.35 -1.83 -23.96
C TYR A 200 -3.84 -1.51 -24.19
N ALA A 201 -4.20 -0.22 -24.13
CA ALA A 201 -5.58 0.23 -24.31
C ALA A 201 -6.12 -0.01 -25.73
N SER A 202 -5.26 -0.14 -26.75
CA SER A 202 -5.69 -0.44 -28.13
C SER A 202 -6.20 -1.88 -28.29
N GLY A 203 -5.84 -2.79 -27.36
CA GLY A 203 -6.23 -4.19 -27.40
C GLY A 203 -5.41 -5.06 -28.35
N LYS A 204 -4.50 -4.48 -29.14
CA LYS A 204 -3.69 -5.19 -30.12
C LYS A 204 -2.38 -5.67 -29.50
N VAL A 205 -2.15 -6.97 -29.55
CA VAL A 205 -0.97 -7.60 -28.95
C VAL A 205 0.31 -7.15 -29.67
N SER A 206 0.30 -7.11 -31.01
CA SER A 206 1.47 -6.67 -31.79
C SER A 206 1.95 -5.25 -31.49
N GLU A 207 1.03 -4.30 -31.26
CA GLU A 207 1.37 -2.92 -30.88
C GLU A 207 2.00 -2.89 -29.48
N LEU A 208 1.50 -3.71 -28.56
CA LEU A 208 2.06 -3.82 -27.21
C LEU A 208 3.46 -4.47 -27.24
N GLU A 209 3.66 -5.53 -28.01
CA GLU A 209 4.97 -6.17 -28.19
C GLU A 209 6.00 -5.21 -28.77
N THR A 210 5.63 -4.46 -29.80
CA THR A 210 6.49 -3.42 -30.40
C THR A 210 6.88 -2.35 -29.37
N SER A 211 5.94 -1.92 -28.53
CA SER A 211 6.18 -0.94 -27.45
C SER A 211 7.12 -1.50 -26.37
N ILE A 212 7.02 -2.80 -26.07
CA ILE A 212 7.90 -3.51 -25.14
C ILE A 212 9.32 -3.59 -25.69
N GLU A 213 9.48 -3.98 -26.95
CA GLU A 213 10.78 -4.09 -27.63
C GLU A 213 11.48 -2.74 -27.72
N ALA A 214 10.76 -1.69 -28.10
CA ALA A 214 11.29 -0.33 -28.20
C ALA A 214 11.85 0.22 -26.87
N ASN A 215 11.35 -0.28 -25.73
CA ASN A 215 11.72 0.20 -24.39
C ASN A 215 12.36 -0.90 -23.51
N LEU A 216 12.84 -2.00 -24.11
CA LEU A 216 13.29 -3.19 -23.40
C LEU A 216 14.42 -2.88 -22.40
N GLU A 217 15.43 -2.11 -22.83
CA GLU A 217 16.57 -1.72 -22.00
C GLU A 217 16.11 -0.96 -20.75
N LYS A 218 15.09 -0.11 -20.89
CA LYS A 218 14.55 0.67 -19.77
C LYS A 218 13.82 -0.21 -18.76
N PHE A 219 13.03 -1.17 -19.23
CA PHE A 219 12.33 -2.11 -18.35
C PHE A 219 13.30 -3.05 -17.62
N GLN A 220 14.41 -3.40 -18.26
CA GLN A 220 15.50 -4.15 -17.64
C GLN A 220 16.25 -3.31 -16.60
N SER A 221 16.64 -2.08 -16.93
CA SER A 221 17.32 -1.18 -15.98
C SER A 221 16.48 -0.91 -14.73
N ASP A 222 15.17 -0.81 -14.90
CA ASP A 222 14.22 -0.55 -13.81
C ASP A 222 13.85 -1.83 -13.03
N ASN A 223 14.38 -3.00 -13.40
CA ASN A 223 14.05 -4.31 -12.82
C ASN A 223 12.54 -4.66 -12.84
N ASN A 224 11.82 -4.19 -13.86
CA ASN A 224 10.37 -4.36 -13.98
C ASN A 224 9.96 -5.29 -15.14
N LEU A 225 10.93 -5.87 -15.88
CA LEU A 225 10.66 -6.70 -17.07
C LEU A 225 9.68 -7.86 -16.80
N GLY A 226 9.76 -8.50 -15.63
CA GLY A 226 8.84 -9.58 -15.27
C GLY A 226 7.38 -9.11 -15.20
N LEU A 227 7.13 -7.93 -14.62
CA LEU A 227 5.80 -7.33 -14.55
C LEU A 227 5.31 -6.89 -15.94
N VAL A 228 6.21 -6.39 -16.80
CA VAL A 228 5.86 -6.04 -18.19
C VAL A 228 5.39 -7.27 -18.97
N LYS A 229 6.09 -8.41 -18.83
CA LYS A 229 5.66 -9.68 -19.44
C LYS A 229 4.34 -10.20 -18.90
N GLN A 230 4.08 -10.00 -17.60
CA GLN A 230 2.79 -10.33 -17.00
C GLN A 230 1.67 -9.43 -17.54
N ALA A 231 1.92 -8.14 -17.76
CA ALA A 231 0.97 -7.25 -18.42
C ALA A 231 0.69 -7.71 -19.86
N LEU A 232 1.70 -8.06 -20.65
CA LEU A 232 1.48 -8.66 -21.97
C LEU A 232 0.58 -9.91 -21.88
N SER A 233 0.86 -10.80 -20.93
CA SER A 233 0.06 -12.02 -20.71
C SER A 233 -1.38 -11.71 -20.29
N SER A 234 -1.61 -10.67 -19.50
CA SER A 234 -2.96 -10.27 -19.07
C SER A 234 -3.79 -9.70 -20.23
N LEU A 235 -3.16 -9.13 -21.27
CA LEU A 235 -3.88 -8.64 -22.45
C LEU A 235 -4.61 -9.77 -23.18
N TYR A 236 -3.97 -10.94 -23.35
CA TYR A 236 -4.60 -12.12 -23.94
C TYR A 236 -5.84 -12.55 -23.15
N LYS A 237 -5.73 -12.64 -21.81
CA LYS A 237 -6.86 -12.94 -20.92
C LYS A 237 -7.99 -11.92 -21.10
N ARG A 238 -7.64 -10.63 -21.15
CA ARG A 238 -8.58 -9.52 -21.32
C ARG A 238 -9.34 -9.60 -22.64
N ASN A 239 -8.63 -9.91 -23.73
CA ASN A 239 -9.23 -10.04 -25.05
C ASN A 239 -10.22 -11.20 -25.10
N ILE A 240 -9.89 -12.34 -24.46
CA ILE A 240 -10.83 -13.46 -24.32
C ILE A 240 -12.05 -13.05 -23.47
N GLN A 241 -11.87 -12.34 -22.36
CA GLN A 241 -12.98 -11.81 -21.55
C GLN A 241 -13.89 -10.88 -22.36
N ARG A 242 -13.36 -10.10 -23.31
CA ARG A 242 -14.20 -9.26 -24.18
C ARG A 242 -15.06 -10.08 -25.13
N LEU A 243 -14.60 -11.25 -25.57
CA LEU A 243 -15.39 -12.14 -26.44
C LEU A 243 -16.63 -12.68 -25.74
N THR A 244 -16.60 -12.85 -24.41
CA THR A 244 -17.77 -13.31 -23.65
C THR A 244 -18.91 -12.29 -23.65
N GLN A 245 -18.64 -11.03 -23.98
CA GLN A 245 -19.65 -9.96 -24.05
C GLN A 245 -20.39 -9.94 -25.39
N THR A 246 -19.78 -10.48 -26.45
CA THR A 246 -20.33 -10.41 -27.82
C THR A 246 -20.76 -11.77 -28.35
N TYR A 247 -20.21 -12.86 -27.80
CA TYR A 247 -20.45 -14.22 -28.26
C TYR A 247 -20.99 -15.08 -27.14
N LEU A 248 -22.03 -15.87 -27.45
CA LEU A 248 -22.49 -16.97 -26.60
C LEU A 248 -21.63 -18.23 -26.85
N THR A 249 -21.32 -18.51 -28.11
CA THR A 249 -20.50 -19.65 -28.51
C THR A 249 -19.51 -19.23 -29.60
N LEU A 250 -18.25 -19.64 -29.48
CA LEU A 250 -17.19 -19.28 -30.43
C LEU A 250 -16.20 -20.45 -30.62
N SER A 251 -15.68 -20.64 -31.82
CA SER A 251 -14.70 -21.71 -32.07
C SER A 251 -13.33 -21.39 -31.45
N LEU A 252 -12.58 -22.41 -31.05
CA LEU A 252 -11.21 -22.25 -30.54
C LEU A 252 -10.27 -21.63 -31.59
N GLN A 253 -10.53 -21.88 -32.88
CA GLN A 253 -9.75 -21.30 -33.97
C GLN A 253 -10.04 -19.81 -34.14
N ASP A 254 -11.31 -19.39 -34.01
CA ASP A 254 -11.69 -17.97 -34.07
C ASP A 254 -11.17 -17.21 -32.85
N ILE A 255 -11.19 -17.83 -31.66
CA ILE A 255 -10.57 -17.25 -30.46
C ILE A 255 -9.07 -17.05 -30.71
N ALA A 256 -8.37 -18.07 -31.22
CA ALA A 256 -6.94 -17.96 -31.50
C ALA A 256 -6.64 -16.83 -32.50
N SER A 257 -7.42 -16.76 -33.59
CA SER A 257 -7.25 -15.76 -34.64
C SER A 257 -7.54 -14.34 -34.15
N THR A 258 -8.59 -14.16 -33.35
CA THR A 258 -9.02 -12.85 -32.83
C THR A 258 -8.06 -12.32 -31.77
N VAL A 259 -7.52 -13.21 -30.94
CA VAL A 259 -6.65 -12.87 -29.80
C VAL A 259 -5.16 -12.92 -30.19
N GLN A 260 -4.85 -13.25 -31.45
CA GLN A 260 -3.49 -13.36 -32.00
C GLN A 260 -2.65 -14.46 -31.33
N LEU A 261 -3.26 -15.59 -31.01
CA LEU A 261 -2.58 -16.81 -30.56
C LEU A 261 -2.21 -17.70 -31.76
N ASN A 262 -1.14 -18.47 -31.62
CA ASN A 262 -0.60 -19.28 -32.71
C ASN A 262 -1.50 -20.46 -33.10
N THR A 263 -2.12 -21.12 -32.12
CA THR A 263 -2.91 -22.34 -32.35
C THR A 263 -4.20 -22.37 -31.56
N ALA A 264 -5.18 -23.13 -32.06
CA ALA A 264 -6.41 -23.44 -31.32
C ALA A 264 -6.15 -24.15 -29.97
N LYS A 265 -5.05 -24.91 -29.87
CA LYS A 265 -4.63 -25.56 -28.61
C LYS A 265 -4.13 -24.54 -27.58
N ASP A 266 -3.43 -23.50 -28.02
CA ASP A 266 -3.01 -22.41 -27.13
C ASP A 266 -4.25 -21.68 -26.60
N ALA A 267 -5.21 -21.38 -27.48
CA ALA A 267 -6.49 -20.80 -27.09
C ALA A 267 -7.23 -21.70 -26.07
N GLU A 268 -7.29 -23.01 -26.31
CA GLU A 268 -7.89 -23.98 -25.38
C GLU A 268 -7.20 -23.94 -24.00
N MET A 269 -5.86 -23.91 -23.97
CA MET A 269 -5.11 -23.84 -22.73
C MET A 269 -5.35 -22.53 -21.97
N HIS A 270 -5.44 -21.41 -22.68
CA HIS A 270 -5.75 -20.11 -22.09
C HIS A 270 -7.17 -20.10 -21.50
N VAL A 271 -8.18 -20.54 -22.27
CA VAL A 271 -9.57 -20.63 -21.81
C VAL A 271 -9.69 -21.57 -20.60
N LEU A 272 -9.04 -22.73 -20.62
CA LEU A 272 -9.06 -23.68 -19.51
C LEU A 272 -8.50 -23.08 -18.22
N ARG A 273 -7.37 -22.37 -18.30
CA ARG A 273 -6.78 -21.67 -17.14
C ARG A 273 -7.71 -20.58 -16.63
N MET A 274 -8.32 -19.80 -17.52
CA MET A 274 -9.25 -18.75 -17.12
C MET A 274 -10.51 -19.30 -16.44
N ILE A 275 -11.01 -20.47 -16.87
CA ILE A 275 -12.11 -21.16 -16.18
C ILE A 275 -11.67 -21.63 -14.79
N GLN A 276 -10.47 -22.24 -14.69
CA GLN A 276 -9.94 -22.73 -13.42
C GLN A 276 -9.68 -21.60 -12.42
N ASP A 277 -9.20 -20.45 -12.89
CA ASP A 277 -8.93 -19.25 -12.09
C ASP A 277 -10.23 -18.50 -11.73
N GLY A 278 -11.39 -18.90 -12.26
CA GLY A 278 -12.67 -18.22 -12.05
C GLY A 278 -12.79 -16.86 -12.77
N GLU A 279 -11.97 -16.63 -13.81
CA GLU A 279 -11.93 -15.37 -14.56
C GLU A 279 -13.00 -15.29 -15.65
N ILE A 280 -13.49 -16.44 -16.14
CA ILE A 280 -14.62 -16.58 -17.06
C ILE A 280 -15.43 -17.83 -16.72
N PHE A 281 -16.73 -17.80 -17.01
CA PHE A 281 -17.60 -18.96 -16.93
C PHE A 281 -17.83 -19.50 -18.34
N ALA A 282 -17.25 -20.66 -18.65
CA ALA A 282 -17.33 -21.24 -19.99
C ALA A 282 -17.22 -22.76 -19.94
N THR A 283 -17.69 -23.42 -21.01
CA THR A 283 -17.52 -24.86 -21.21
C THR A 283 -16.88 -25.11 -22.57
N ILE A 284 -15.87 -25.99 -22.60
CA ILE A 284 -15.13 -26.36 -23.81
C ILE A 284 -15.70 -27.68 -24.34
N ASN A 285 -16.17 -27.69 -25.59
CA ASN A 285 -16.53 -28.90 -26.32
C ASN A 285 -15.39 -29.26 -27.28
N GLN A 286 -14.57 -30.23 -26.89
CA GLN A 286 -13.42 -30.68 -27.68
C GLN A 286 -13.80 -31.41 -28.97
N LYS A 287 -14.98 -32.03 -29.05
CA LYS A 287 -15.41 -32.75 -30.27
C LYS A 287 -15.70 -31.77 -31.41
N ASP A 288 -16.35 -30.67 -31.08
CA ASP A 288 -16.76 -29.65 -32.05
C ASP A 288 -15.76 -28.48 -32.14
N GLY A 289 -14.77 -28.42 -31.24
CA GLY A 289 -13.78 -27.34 -31.17
C GLY A 289 -14.39 -25.99 -30.76
N MET A 290 -15.47 -26.02 -29.97
CA MET A 290 -16.27 -24.84 -29.62
C MET A 290 -16.18 -24.53 -28.11
N VAL A 291 -16.20 -23.25 -27.78
CA VAL A 291 -16.32 -22.73 -26.41
C VAL A 291 -17.68 -22.07 -26.26
N SER A 292 -18.45 -22.49 -25.24
CA SER A 292 -19.72 -21.86 -24.86
C SER A 292 -19.49 -21.01 -23.61
N PHE A 293 -19.75 -19.71 -23.70
CA PHE A 293 -19.65 -18.77 -22.59
C PHE A 293 -20.98 -18.71 -21.82
N HIS A 294 -20.89 -18.58 -20.51
CA HIS A 294 -22.02 -18.56 -19.58
C HIS A 294 -21.97 -17.30 -18.71
N GLU A 295 -23.11 -16.99 -18.09
CA GLU A 295 -23.17 -15.97 -17.04
C GLU A 295 -22.63 -16.50 -15.71
N ASP A 296 -22.37 -15.58 -14.78
CA ASP A 296 -21.95 -15.92 -13.42
C ASP A 296 -22.98 -16.85 -12.76
N PRO A 297 -22.58 -18.04 -12.28
CA PRO A 297 -23.49 -18.99 -11.66
C PRO A 297 -24.02 -18.52 -10.29
N GLU A 298 -23.47 -17.44 -9.71
CA GLU A 298 -23.92 -16.91 -8.42
C GLU A 298 -25.38 -16.45 -8.46
N GLN A 299 -26.22 -17.07 -7.63
CA GLN A 299 -27.66 -16.81 -7.56
C GLN A 299 -28.06 -15.95 -6.37
N TYR A 300 -27.12 -15.53 -5.52
CA TYR A 300 -27.34 -14.72 -4.32
C TYR A 300 -28.26 -15.38 -3.27
N LYS A 301 -28.30 -16.71 -3.25
CA LYS A 301 -29.18 -17.50 -2.37
C LYS A 301 -28.42 -18.33 -1.34
N SER A 302 -27.10 -18.42 -1.46
CA SER A 302 -26.27 -19.24 -0.58
C SER A 302 -26.11 -18.61 0.80
N CYS A 303 -25.92 -19.45 1.82
CA CYS A 303 -25.53 -18.98 3.15
C CYS A 303 -24.18 -18.24 3.11
N GLU A 304 -23.25 -18.68 2.26
CA GLU A 304 -21.96 -18.01 2.04
C GLU A 304 -22.15 -16.55 1.60
N MET A 305 -23.13 -16.29 0.71
CA MET A 305 -23.42 -14.93 0.28
C MET A 305 -24.04 -14.08 1.39
N ILE A 306 -24.88 -14.67 2.25
CA ILE A 306 -25.42 -13.99 3.43
C ILE A 306 -24.27 -13.58 4.37
N GLU A 307 -23.33 -14.48 4.66
CA GLU A 307 -22.16 -14.21 5.49
C GLU A 307 -21.27 -13.10 4.88
N HIS A 308 -21.07 -13.14 3.56
CA HIS A 308 -20.32 -12.10 2.85
C HIS A 308 -21.02 -10.73 2.93
N ILE A 309 -22.34 -10.68 2.78
CA ILE A 309 -23.14 -9.45 2.93
C ILE A 309 -23.08 -8.94 4.37
N ASP A 310 -23.26 -9.80 5.38
CA ASP A 310 -23.18 -9.41 6.78
C ASP A 310 -21.80 -8.84 7.13
N SER A 311 -20.72 -9.52 6.72
CA SER A 311 -19.34 -9.01 6.87
C SER A 311 -19.15 -7.63 6.22
N SER A 312 -19.73 -7.42 5.05
CA SER A 312 -19.71 -6.12 4.37
C SER A 312 -20.49 -5.05 5.14
N ILE A 313 -21.65 -5.38 5.69
CA ILE A 313 -22.46 -4.49 6.55
C ILE A 313 -21.68 -4.12 7.82
N GLN A 314 -21.07 -5.09 8.50
CA GLN A 314 -20.26 -4.84 9.70
C GLN A 314 -19.09 -3.89 9.42
N ARG A 315 -18.42 -4.05 8.27
CA ARG A 315 -17.35 -3.14 7.82
C ARG A 315 -17.88 -1.73 7.57
N LEU A 316 -19.06 -1.59 6.96
CA LEU A 316 -19.70 -0.29 6.72
C LEU A 316 -20.13 0.38 8.03
N MET A 317 -20.72 -0.37 8.96
CA MET A 317 -21.10 0.13 10.28
C MET A 317 -19.88 0.63 11.07
N THR A 318 -18.76 -0.12 11.03
CA THR A 318 -17.50 0.27 11.66
C THR A 318 -16.97 1.57 11.06
N LEU A 319 -17.02 1.71 9.74
CA LEU A 319 -16.61 2.93 9.04
C LEU A 319 -17.52 4.12 9.38
N SER A 320 -18.85 3.92 9.43
CA SER A 320 -19.82 4.96 9.78
C SER A 320 -19.60 5.49 11.20
N LYS A 321 -19.44 4.59 12.19
CA LYS A 321 -19.10 4.97 13.57
C LYS A 321 -17.83 5.81 13.63
N LYS A 322 -16.80 5.38 12.90
CA LYS A 322 -15.54 6.11 12.83
C LYS A 322 -15.69 7.50 12.21
N LEU A 323 -16.46 7.60 11.13
CA LEU A 323 -16.73 8.88 10.47
C LEU A 323 -17.46 9.84 11.42
N HIS A 324 -18.41 9.32 12.21
CA HIS A 324 -19.08 10.12 13.24
C HIS A 324 -18.11 10.62 14.32
N THR A 325 -17.22 9.76 14.84
CA THR A 325 -16.20 10.17 15.80
C THR A 325 -15.27 11.25 15.24
N ILE A 326 -14.88 11.16 13.97
CA ILE A 326 -14.06 12.20 13.32
C ILE A 326 -14.85 13.51 13.17
N ASP A 327 -16.12 13.44 12.80
CA ASP A 327 -17.00 14.61 12.67
C ASP A 327 -17.22 15.32 14.01
N GLU A 328 -17.43 14.57 15.10
CA GLU A 328 -17.52 15.11 16.46
C GLU A 328 -16.20 15.79 16.87
N GLN A 329 -15.06 15.13 16.62
CA GLN A 329 -13.74 15.68 16.94
C GLN A 329 -13.46 17.00 16.19
N ILE A 330 -13.80 17.06 14.90
CA ILE A 330 -13.65 18.29 14.09
C ILE A 330 -14.63 19.36 14.57
N SER A 331 -15.87 19.00 14.89
CA SER A 331 -16.89 19.94 15.37
C SER A 331 -16.52 20.60 16.69
N CYS A 332 -15.76 19.91 17.56
CA CYS A 332 -15.24 20.46 18.80
C CYS A 332 -13.87 21.13 18.67
N ASP A 333 -13.23 21.12 17.49
CA ASP A 333 -11.91 21.70 17.30
C ASP A 333 -11.94 23.25 17.40
N PRO A 334 -11.12 23.87 18.26
CA PRO A 334 -11.14 25.33 18.44
C PRO A 334 -10.83 26.13 17.18
N ALA A 335 -9.96 25.63 16.29
CA ALA A 335 -9.63 26.32 15.04
C ALA A 335 -10.81 26.25 14.05
N TYR A 336 -11.51 25.13 14.01
CA TYR A 336 -12.75 24.97 13.24
C TYR A 336 -13.87 25.91 13.76
N LEU A 337 -14.11 25.91 15.07
CA LEU A 337 -15.10 26.78 15.71
C LEU A 337 -14.79 28.28 15.53
N HIS A 338 -13.53 28.67 15.64
CA HIS A 338 -13.10 30.05 15.41
C HIS A 338 -13.34 30.49 13.95
N LYS A 339 -13.12 29.60 12.97
CA LYS A 339 -13.40 29.90 11.56
C LYS A 339 -14.91 30.04 11.30
N LEU A 340 -15.73 29.14 11.83
CA LEU A 340 -17.20 29.24 11.76
C LEU A 340 -17.73 30.51 12.42
N GLY A 341 -17.14 30.94 13.54
CA GLY A 341 -17.51 32.18 14.22
C GLY A 341 -17.23 33.45 13.42
N ARG A 342 -16.21 33.44 12.54
CA ARG A 342 -15.89 34.56 11.64
C ARG A 342 -16.74 34.60 10.37
N GLU A 343 -17.19 33.45 9.88
CA GLU A 343 -17.99 33.34 8.65
C GLU A 343 -19.50 33.53 8.86
N ARG A 344 -19.98 33.65 10.11
CA ARG A 344 -21.35 34.11 10.36
C ARG A 344 -21.48 35.57 9.91
N PRO A 345 -22.35 35.90 8.93
CA PRO A 345 -22.77 37.28 8.76
C PRO A 345 -23.33 37.75 10.11
N ARG A 346 -23.00 38.97 10.53
CA ARG A 346 -23.81 39.62 11.57
C ARG A 346 -25.24 39.58 11.05
N TYR A 347 -26.09 38.78 11.67
CA TYR A 347 -27.53 38.92 11.49
C TYR A 347 -27.85 40.30 12.07
N ASP A 348 -28.01 41.30 11.20
CA ASP A 348 -28.68 42.54 11.56
C ASP A 348 -30.13 42.15 11.85
N PHE A 349 -30.53 42.35 13.11
CA PHE A 349 -31.84 41.96 13.63
C PHE A 349 -33.00 42.80 13.06
N ASP A 350 -32.71 43.76 12.18
CA ASP A 350 -33.67 44.77 11.70
C ASP A 350 -34.40 44.37 10.40
N ASP A 351 -34.07 43.23 9.77
CA ASP A 351 -34.66 42.82 8.48
C ASP A 351 -35.89 41.88 8.63
N PHE A 352 -36.68 42.08 9.70
CA PHE A 352 -37.97 41.41 9.88
C PHE A 352 -39.12 42.26 9.31
N ASP A 353 -39.04 42.60 8.03
CA ASP A 353 -40.15 43.29 7.35
C ASP A 353 -41.16 42.30 6.76
N SER A 354 -42.25 42.17 7.51
CA SER A 354 -43.65 41.91 7.11
C SER A 354 -43.99 40.77 6.12
N VAL A 355 -44.74 39.79 6.65
CA VAL A 355 -45.42 38.71 5.93
C VAL A 355 -46.39 39.27 4.86
N PRO A 356 -46.26 38.91 3.57
CA PRO A 356 -47.21 39.31 2.54
C PRO A 356 -48.57 38.63 2.77
N HIS A 357 -49.56 39.41 3.19
CA HIS A 357 -50.97 39.02 3.17
C HIS A 357 -51.50 39.16 1.74
N LYS A 358 -51.44 38.11 0.94
CA LYS A 358 -52.28 37.97 -0.25
C LYS A 358 -52.34 36.52 -0.68
N TYR A 359 -53.40 35.83 -0.27
CA TYR A 359 -54.28 35.00 -1.09
C TYR A 359 -55.46 34.60 -0.18
N MET A 360 -56.42 35.54 -0.08
CA MET A 360 -57.84 35.23 0.11
C MET A 360 -58.50 35.37 -1.26
#